data_AF-A0A8B8GC07-F1
#
_entry.id   AF-A0A8B8GC07-F1
#
_cell.length_a   1.000
_cell.length_b   1.000
_cell.length_c   1.000
_cell.angle_alpha   90.00
_cell.angle_beta   90.00
_cell.angle_gamma   90.00
#
_symmetry.space_group_name_H-M   'P 1'
#
loop_
_entity.id
_entity.type
_entity.pdbx_description
1 polymer ?
#
loop_
_entity_poly.entity_id
_entity_poly.type
_entity_poly.pdbx_seq_one_letter_code
_entity_poly.pdbx_strand_id
1 'polypeptide(L)'
;MHDFYEIVRPVILPQLMVASVTIICLSFTLSLNYLNGTLLTSSQSIKFFSFPTFLFQIYYTCLVFGNLNDQKNALSFAMYSSNWTQMDMEFKRLFLLMMKMHNANGLNMKITNKLTIDLELCARVINMCYSIFSVLVKSQLKSRNNI
;
A
#
# COMPACT_ATOMS: atom_id res chain seq x y z
N MET A 1 3.18 2.65 20.77
CA MET A 1 2.90 2.88 19.32
C MET A 1 4.19 3.03 18.52
N HIS A 2 5.14 3.88 18.92
CA HIS A 2 6.40 4.07 18.18
C HIS A 2 7.17 2.75 17.95
N ASP A 3 7.31 1.91 18.98
CA ASP A 3 8.02 0.62 18.89
C ASP A 3 7.36 -0.37 17.91
N PHE A 4 6.02 -0.41 17.89
CA PHE A 4 5.27 -1.22 16.94
C PHE A 4 5.53 -0.75 15.50
N TYR A 5 5.57 0.55 15.26
CA TYR A 5 5.85 1.09 13.93
C TYR A 5 7.29 0.85 13.48
N GLU A 6 8.27 0.95 14.37
CA GLU A 6 9.66 0.63 14.03
C GLU A 6 9.86 -0.84 13.66
N ILE A 7 9.14 -1.75 14.31
CA ILE A 7 9.21 -3.19 14.02
C ILE A 7 8.48 -3.53 12.72
N VAL A 8 7.32 -2.92 12.48
CA VAL A 8 6.43 -3.32 11.37
C VAL A 8 6.82 -2.62 10.05
N ARG A 9 7.37 -1.40 10.11
CA ARG A 9 7.85 -0.64 8.94
C ARG A 9 8.84 -1.41 8.03
N PRO A 10 9.92 -2.02 8.55
CA PRO A 10 10.88 -2.77 7.71
C PRO A 10 10.30 -4.06 7.14
N VAL A 11 9.16 -4.55 7.63
CA VAL A 11 8.50 -5.76 7.13
C VAL A 11 7.53 -5.44 5.99
N ILE A 12 6.80 -4.32 6.10
CA ILE A 12 5.77 -3.95 5.12
C ILE A 12 6.36 -3.50 3.78
N LEU A 13 7.45 -2.74 3.81
CA LEU A 13 8.08 -2.22 2.60
C LEU A 13 8.52 -3.35 1.65
N PRO A 14 9.29 -4.34 2.12
CA PRO A 14 9.65 -5.51 1.32
C PRO A 14 8.41 -6.32 0.90
N GLN A 15 7.42 -6.49 1.80
CA GLN A 15 6.20 -7.21 1.48
C GLN A 15 5.44 -6.58 0.30
N LEU A 16 5.33 -5.26 0.27
CA LEU A 16 4.69 -4.53 -0.83
C LEU A 16 5.50 -4.63 -2.13
N MET A 17 6.83 -4.56 -2.04
CA MET A 17 7.70 -4.74 -3.21
C MET A 17 7.60 -6.14 -3.79
N VAL A 18 7.67 -7.18 -2.95
CA VAL A 18 7.53 -8.57 -3.37
C VAL A 18 6.16 -8.80 -4.02
N ALA A 19 5.09 -8.34 -3.37
CA ALA A 19 3.73 -8.50 -3.89
C ALA A 19 3.55 -7.83 -5.27
N SER A 20 4.05 -6.60 -5.44
CA SER A 20 3.97 -5.89 -6.72
C SER A 20 4.78 -6.56 -7.83
N VAL A 21 6.00 -7.03 -7.55
CA VAL A 21 6.81 -7.79 -8.51
C VAL A 21 6.13 -9.09 -8.90
N THR A 22 5.57 -9.83 -7.94
CA THR A 22 4.85 -11.07 -8.22
C THR A 22 3.63 -10.85 -9.11
N ILE A 23 2.86 -9.78 -8.88
CA ILE A 23 1.71 -9.41 -9.72
C ILE A 23 2.16 -9.17 -11.17
N ILE A 24 3.23 -8.39 -11.38
CA ILE A 24 3.77 -8.10 -12.71
C ILE A 24 4.24 -9.38 -13.41
N CYS A 25 5.01 -10.23 -12.73
CA CYS A 25 5.49 -11.49 -13.28
C CYS A 25 4.34 -12.45 -13.66
N LEU A 26 3.29 -12.50 -12.83
CA LEU A 26 2.12 -13.33 -13.10
C LEU A 26 1.33 -12.82 -14.30
N SER A 27 1.12 -11.51 -14.40
CA SER A 27 0.46 -10.87 -15.54
C SER A 27 1.23 -11.10 -16.85
N PHE A 28 2.57 -11.04 -16.81
CA PHE A 28 3.40 -11.38 -17.97
C PHE A 28 3.24 -12.85 -18.40
N THR A 29 3.25 -13.76 -17.43
CA THR A 29 3.06 -15.20 -17.67
C THR A 29 1.67 -15.50 -18.24
N LEU A 30 0.62 -14.78 -17.78
CA LEU A 30 -0.74 -14.87 -18.31
C LEU A 30 -0.78 -14.47 -19.79
N SER A 31 -0.19 -13.32 -20.14
CA SER A 31 -0.15 -12.80 -21.50
C SER A 31 0.56 -13.75 -22.47
N LEU A 32 1.70 -14.31 -22.07
CA LEU A 32 2.43 -15.29 -22.87
C LEU A 32 1.62 -16.57 -23.09
N ASN A 33 0.97 -17.08 -22.05
CA ASN A 33 0.14 -18.28 -22.15
C ASN A 33 -1.08 -18.06 -23.06
N TYR A 34 -1.74 -16.89 -22.95
CA TYR A 34 -2.87 -16.53 -23.81
C TYR A 34 -2.47 -16.48 -25.30
N LEU A 35 -1.30 -15.91 -25.60
CA LEU A 35 -0.81 -15.78 -26.98
C LEU A 35 -0.33 -17.10 -27.59
N ASN A 36 0.33 -17.94 -26.80
CA ASN A 36 0.82 -19.24 -27.26
C ASN A 36 -0.28 -20.30 -27.42
N GLY A 37 -1.54 -19.97 -27.09
CA GLY A 37 -2.67 -20.90 -27.17
C GLY A 37 -2.53 -22.11 -26.24
N THR A 38 -1.60 -22.06 -25.29
CA THR A 38 -1.36 -23.14 -24.33
C THR A 38 -2.53 -23.20 -23.35
N LEU A 39 -3.19 -24.37 -23.34
CA LEU A 39 -4.38 -24.65 -22.54
C LEU A 39 -4.15 -24.30 -21.06
N LEU A 40 -5.14 -23.67 -20.43
CA LEU A 40 -5.24 -23.32 -19.00
C LEU A 40 -5.21 -24.54 -18.03
N THR A 41 -4.69 -25.69 -18.46
CA THR A 41 -4.60 -26.95 -17.73
C THR A 41 -3.16 -27.36 -17.40
N SER A 42 -2.15 -26.60 -17.83
CA SER A 42 -0.75 -26.80 -17.44
C SER A 42 -0.53 -26.47 -15.96
N SER A 43 0.53 -27.01 -15.34
CA SER A 43 0.92 -26.71 -13.94
C SER A 43 1.08 -25.21 -13.65
N GLN A 44 1.26 -24.40 -14.70
CA GLN A 44 1.33 -22.94 -14.64
C GLN A 44 -0.02 -22.28 -14.30
N SER A 45 -1.15 -22.94 -14.59
CA SER A 45 -2.49 -22.37 -14.41
C SER A 45 -2.94 -22.32 -12.95
N ILE A 46 -2.41 -23.22 -12.12
CA ILE A 46 -2.60 -23.21 -10.65
C ILE A 46 -2.01 -21.93 -10.04
N LYS A 47 -0.95 -21.37 -10.63
CA LYS A 47 -0.31 -20.14 -10.12
C LYS A 47 -1.21 -18.91 -10.28
N PHE A 48 -2.19 -18.91 -11.21
CA PHE A 48 -3.15 -17.81 -11.36
C PHE A 48 -4.07 -17.66 -10.16
N PHE A 49 -4.37 -18.76 -9.45
CA PHE A 49 -5.15 -18.70 -8.21
C PHE A 49 -4.45 -17.91 -7.10
N SER A 50 -3.13 -17.75 -7.18
CA SER A 50 -2.35 -16.97 -6.21
C SER A 50 -2.46 -15.45 -6.44
N PHE A 51 -2.93 -15.00 -7.62
CA PHE A 51 -3.07 -13.59 -7.95
C PHE A 51 -3.97 -12.81 -6.98
N PRO A 52 -5.23 -13.24 -6.72
CA PRO A 52 -6.10 -12.54 -5.78
C PRO A 52 -5.54 -12.50 -4.36
N THR A 53 -4.75 -13.49 -3.94
CA THR A 53 -4.13 -13.52 -2.60
C THR A 53 -3.15 -12.37 -2.41
N PHE A 54 -2.28 -12.11 -3.39
CA PHE A 54 -1.33 -11.00 -3.31
C PHE A 54 -2.02 -9.63 -3.43
N LEU A 55 -3.07 -9.53 -4.23
CA LEU A 55 -3.89 -8.31 -4.28
C LEU A 55 -4.58 -8.02 -2.95
N PHE A 56 -5.15 -9.06 -2.32
CA PHE A 56 -5.77 -8.94 -1.00
C PHE A 56 -4.75 -8.53 0.07
N GLN A 57 -3.53 -9.05 -0.01
CA GLN A 57 -2.44 -8.69 0.91
C GLN A 57 -2.06 -7.21 0.79
N ILE A 58 -1.93 -6.67 -0.43
CA ILE A 58 -1.67 -5.24 -0.65
C ILE A 58 -2.86 -4.41 -0.16
N TYR A 59 -4.08 -4.80 -0.52
CA TYR A 59 -5.30 -4.09 -0.14
C TYR A 59 -5.46 -3.98 1.38
N TYR A 60 -5.33 -5.10 2.09
CA TYR A 60 -5.45 -5.13 3.54
C TYR A 60 -4.39 -4.26 4.22
N THR A 61 -3.15 -4.32 3.73
CA THR A 61 -2.05 -3.49 4.25
C THR A 61 -2.36 -2.01 4.04
N CYS A 62 -2.79 -1.60 2.84
CA CYS A 62 -3.16 -0.20 2.58
C CYS A 62 -4.35 0.26 3.42
N LEU A 63 -5.34 -0.61 3.66
CA LEU A 63 -6.53 -0.28 4.44
C LEU A 63 -6.21 -0.07 5.93
N VAL A 64 -5.42 -0.96 6.53
CA VAL A 64 -5.01 -0.83 7.93
C VAL A 64 -4.19 0.44 8.13
N PHE A 65 -3.23 0.71 7.24
CA PHE A 65 -2.38 1.90 7.35
C PHE A 65 -3.14 3.20 7.08
N GLY A 66 -4.06 3.21 6.12
CA GLY A 66 -4.95 4.35 5.87
C GLY A 66 -5.81 4.70 7.08
N ASN A 67 -6.48 3.69 7.67
CA ASN A 67 -7.33 3.90 8.84
C ASN A 67 -6.52 4.36 10.08
N LEU A 68 -5.30 3.85 10.26
CA LEU A 68 -4.41 4.31 11.34
C LEU A 68 -4.02 5.78 11.13
N ASN A 69 -3.80 6.21 9.89
CA ASN A 69 -3.50 7.60 9.56
C ASN A 69 -4.71 8.51 9.80
N ASP A 70 -5.91 8.06 9.44
CA ASP A 70 -7.15 8.80 9.68
C ASP A 70 -7.46 8.95 11.17
N GLN A 71 -7.30 7.88 11.97
CA GLN A 71 -7.46 7.94 13.42
C GLN A 71 -6.46 8.91 14.08
N LYS A 72 -5.22 8.96 13.58
CA LYS A 72 -4.22 9.93 14.06
C LYS A 72 -4.66 11.38 13.79
N ASN A 73 -5.19 11.65 12.59
CA ASN A 73 -5.71 12.97 12.23
C ASN A 73 -6.95 13.33 13.05
N ALA A 74 -7.87 12.39 13.25
CA ALA A 74 -9.05 12.56 14.09
C ALA A 74 -8.68 12.87 15.55
N LEU A 75 -7.68 12.18 16.11
CA LEU A 75 -7.17 12.46 17.45
C LEU A 75 -6.58 13.86 17.56
N SER A 76 -5.79 14.28 16.55
CA SER A 76 -5.24 15.64 16.47
C SER A 76 -6.33 16.69 16.47
N PHE A 77 -7.34 16.49 15.60
CA PHE A 77 -8.48 17.37 15.50
C PHE A 77 -9.27 17.43 16.81
N ALA A 78 -9.58 16.28 17.43
CA ALA A 78 -10.29 16.20 18.69
C ALA A 78 -9.54 16.90 19.84
N MET A 79 -8.21 16.79 19.88
CA MET A 79 -7.38 17.56 20.82
C MET A 79 -7.56 19.07 20.58
N TYR A 80 -7.38 19.54 19.34
CA TYR A 80 -7.52 20.97 19.03
C TYR A 80 -8.95 21.52 19.27
N SER A 81 -9.99 20.71 19.03
CA SER A 81 -11.38 21.10 19.24
C SER A 81 -11.85 20.98 20.70
N SER A 82 -11.05 20.38 21.58
CA SER A 82 -11.38 20.26 22.99
C SER A 82 -11.27 21.60 23.72
N ASN A 83 -12.04 21.78 24.79
CA ASN A 83 -12.04 23.02 25.60
C ASN A 83 -10.82 23.09 26.54
N TRP A 84 -9.62 22.87 26.00
CA TRP A 84 -8.36 22.73 26.73
C TRP A 84 -8.00 23.97 27.57
N THR A 85 -8.53 25.14 27.22
CA THR A 85 -8.38 26.39 27.98
C THR A 85 -9.08 26.34 29.35
N GLN A 86 -10.17 25.59 29.48
CA GLN A 86 -10.90 25.42 30.75
C GLN A 86 -10.42 24.23 31.59
N MET A 87 -9.49 23.42 31.08
CA MET A 87 -8.95 22.27 31.81
C MET A 87 -8.00 22.67 32.95
N ASP A 88 -7.83 21.75 33.89
CA ASP A 88 -6.97 21.92 35.07
C ASP A 88 -5.49 22.05 34.71
N MET A 89 -4.68 22.66 35.58
CA MET A 89 -3.25 22.92 35.28
C MET A 89 -2.44 21.64 35.04
N GLU A 90 -2.73 20.57 35.77
CA GLU A 90 -2.10 19.26 35.55
C GLU A 90 -2.48 18.68 34.19
N PHE A 91 -3.76 18.78 33.83
CA PHE A 91 -4.27 18.28 32.55
C PHE A 91 -3.70 19.08 31.38
N LYS A 92 -3.55 20.40 31.53
CA LYS A 92 -2.88 21.28 30.54
C LYS A 92 -1.42 20.89 30.32
N ARG A 93 -0.67 20.55 31.37
CA ARG A 93 0.72 20.07 31.24
C ARG A 93 0.77 18.74 30.49
N LEU A 94 -0.10 17.79 30.84
CA LEU A 94 -0.19 16.49 30.19
C LEU A 94 -0.57 16.65 28.70
N PHE A 95 -1.52 17.53 28.41
CA PHE A 95 -2.00 17.84 27.07
C PHE A 95 -0.92 18.51 26.21
N LEU A 96 -0.17 19.47 26.76
CA LEU A 96 1.01 20.06 26.11
C LEU A 96 2.10 19.02 25.83
N LEU A 97 2.32 18.09 26.75
CA LEU A 97 3.27 16.99 26.56
C LEU A 97 2.80 16.07 25.41
N MET A 98 1.52 15.71 25.39
CA MET A 98 0.91 14.91 24.33
C MET A 98 1.02 15.59 22.97
N MET A 99 0.70 16.89 22.87
CA MET A 99 0.89 17.66 21.62
C MET A 99 2.36 17.75 21.21
N LYS A 100 3.28 17.98 22.15
CA LYS A 100 4.73 18.02 21.85
C LYS A 100 5.24 16.67 21.35
N MET A 101 4.85 15.58 22.00
CA MET A 101 5.19 14.23 21.55
C MET A 101 4.54 13.90 20.21
N HIS A 102 3.29 14.29 19.99
CA HIS A 102 2.59 14.10 18.72
C HIS A 102 3.23 14.90 17.57
N ASN A 103 3.65 16.15 17.82
CA ASN A 103 4.30 17.01 16.85
C ASN A 103 5.77 16.62 16.58
N ALA A 104 6.51 16.20 17.63
CA ALA A 104 7.85 15.65 17.50
C ALA A 104 7.84 14.33 16.71
N ASN A 105 6.82 13.48 16.92
CA ASN A 105 6.47 12.36 16.05
C ASN A 105 5.67 12.81 14.81
N GLY A 106 6.12 13.89 14.16
CA GLY A 106 5.78 14.26 12.78
C GLY A 106 6.10 13.19 11.73
N LEU A 107 6.28 11.92 12.16
CA LEU A 107 5.81 10.71 11.49
C LEU A 107 4.32 10.87 11.10
N ASN A 108 4.06 11.73 10.11
CA ASN A 108 3.23 11.28 9.01
C ASN A 108 3.68 9.85 8.69
N MET A 109 2.78 8.91 8.42
CA MET A 109 3.15 7.54 8.02
C MET A 109 3.81 7.51 6.62
N LYS A 110 4.80 8.38 6.43
CA LYS A 110 5.81 8.42 5.41
C LYS A 110 6.76 7.29 5.73
N ILE A 111 6.39 6.11 5.27
CA ILE A 111 7.25 4.93 5.32
C ILE A 111 8.54 5.18 4.51
N THR A 112 8.53 6.16 3.61
CA THR A 112 9.68 6.89 3.06
C THR A 112 9.31 8.37 2.91
N ASN A 113 10.28 9.31 2.90
CA ASN A 113 10.03 10.76 2.71
C ASN A 113 9.13 11.13 1.51
N LYS A 114 8.94 10.22 0.55
CA LYS A 114 8.10 10.34 -0.65
C LYS A 114 6.88 9.41 -0.69
N LEU A 115 6.72 8.49 0.26
CA LEU A 115 5.75 7.39 0.18
C LEU A 115 4.88 7.33 1.44
N THR A 116 3.70 7.92 1.35
CA THR A 116 2.63 7.71 2.33
C THR A 116 1.90 6.42 1.94
N ILE A 117 1.84 5.44 2.85
CA ILE A 117 1.02 4.24 2.61
C ILE A 117 -0.43 4.65 2.87
N ASP A 118 -1.12 4.92 1.77
CA ASP A 118 -2.54 5.23 1.73
C ASP A 118 -3.19 4.39 0.61
N LEU A 119 -4.52 4.34 0.58
CA LEU A 119 -5.31 3.74 -0.48
C LEU A 119 -4.91 4.29 -1.87
N GLU A 120 -4.47 5.55 -1.93
CA GLU A 120 -3.92 6.16 -3.15
C GLU A 120 -2.68 5.41 -3.68
N LEU A 121 -1.82 4.92 -2.80
CA LEU A 121 -0.65 4.12 -3.18
C LEU A 121 -1.09 2.81 -3.83
N CYS A 122 -2.11 2.15 -3.27
CA CYS A 122 -2.68 0.94 -3.84
C CYS A 122 -3.21 1.19 -5.26
N ALA A 123 -3.98 2.27 -5.44
CA ALA A 123 -4.51 2.66 -6.75
C ALA A 123 -3.38 2.96 -7.77
N ARG A 124 -2.31 3.64 -7.34
CA ARG A 124 -1.14 3.89 -8.20
C ARG A 124 -0.44 2.61 -8.62
N VAL A 125 -0.26 1.65 -7.71
CA VAL A 125 0.33 0.34 -8.02
C VAL A 125 -0.53 -0.43 -9.02
N ILE A 126 -1.86 -0.46 -8.83
CA ILE A 126 -2.79 -1.11 -9.76
C ILE A 126 -2.73 -0.46 -11.15
N ASN A 127 -2.76 0.88 -11.21
CA ASN A 127 -2.65 1.63 -12.47
C ASN A 127 -1.33 1.37 -13.19
N MET A 128 -0.23 1.28 -12.45
CA MET A 128 1.08 0.94 -13.02
C MET A 128 1.10 -0.49 -13.56
N CYS A 129 0.56 -1.47 -12.82
CA CYS A 129 0.43 -2.85 -13.28
C CYS A 129 -0.41 -2.93 -14.57
N TYR A 130 -1.55 -2.24 -14.61
CA TYR A 130 -2.39 -2.17 -15.79
C TYR A 130 -1.69 -1.51 -16.98
N SER A 131 -0.96 -0.41 -16.75
CA SER A 131 -0.21 0.28 -17.80
C SER A 131 0.87 -0.62 -18.39
N ILE A 132 1.63 -1.32 -17.55
CA ILE A 132 2.65 -2.30 -17.97
C ILE A 132 2.00 -3.42 -18.78
N PHE A 133 0.88 -3.98 -18.28
CA PHE A 133 0.12 -5.01 -18.97
C PHE A 133 -0.37 -4.56 -20.35
N SER A 134 -0.95 -3.36 -20.43
CA SER A 134 -1.45 -2.77 -21.68
C SER A 134 -0.32 -2.58 -22.71
N VAL A 135 0.82 -2.04 -22.29
CA VAL A 135 2.01 -1.88 -23.16
C VAL A 135 2.54 -3.24 -23.61
N LEU A 136 2.62 -4.22 -22.71
CA LEU A 136 3.04 -5.58 -23.04
C LEU A 136 2.13 -6.20 -24.11
N VAL A 137 0.81 -6.22 -23.89
CA VAL A 137 -0.16 -6.75 -24.87
C VAL A 137 -0.01 -6.04 -26.21
N LYS A 138 0.09 -4.71 -26.22
CA LYS A 138 0.25 -3.92 -27.44
C LYS A 138 1.56 -4.24 -28.19
N SER A 139 2.67 -4.39 -27.46
CA SER A 139 3.98 -4.73 -28.04
C SER A 139 3.99 -6.13 -28.68
N GLN A 140 3.34 -7.09 -28.04
CA GLN A 140 3.27 -8.47 -28.51
C GLN A 140 2.34 -8.61 -29.73
N LEU A 141 1.20 -7.90 -29.73
CA LEU A 141 0.31 -7.82 -30.90
C LEU A 141 1.03 -7.19 -32.12
N LYS A 142 1.82 -6.13 -31.90
CA LYS A 142 2.63 -5.52 -32.95
C LYS A 142 3.68 -6.49 -33.51
N SER A 143 4.33 -7.29 -32.66
CA SER A 143 5.29 -8.32 -33.09
C SER A 143 4.63 -9.40 -33.94
N ARG A 144 3.41 -9.80 -33.60
CA ARG A 144 2.67 -10.84 -34.33
C ARG A 144 2.15 -10.38 -35.71
N ASN A 145 1.79 -9.11 -35.85
CA ASN A 145 1.30 -8.56 -37.13
C ASN A 145 2.41 -8.21 -38.14
N ASN A 146 3.68 -8.25 -37.72
CA ASN A 146 4.86 -8.02 -38.56
C ASN A 146 5.53 -9.33 -39.05
N ILE A 147 4.93 -10.49 -38.76
CA ILE A 147 5.29 -11.82 -39.26
C ILE A 147 4.16 -12.27 -40.18
#